data_AF-A0A2P4XE83-F1
#
_entry.id   AF-A0A2P4XE83-F1
#
_cell.length_a   1.000
_cell.length_b   1.000
_cell.length_c   1.000
_cell.angle_alpha   90.00
_cell.angle_beta   90.00
_cell.angle_gamma   90.00
#
_symmetry.space_group_name_H-M   'P 1'
#
loop_
_entity.id
_entity.type
_entity.pdbx_description
1 polymer ?
#
loop_
_entity_poly.entity_id
_entity_poly.type
_entity_poly.pdbx_seq_one_letter_code
_entity_poly.pdbx_strand_id
1 'polypeptide(L)'
;MDEMAHMLENYAGGLQQSFESVFERVGQSLSQSAQVMRMMNEVMESAMLQNLRISSTFDTTGALLIDVFNRSQIMLGPTTIRGRLSHSETNFFSTTLDSLAAGQRVQLQASIRDLMAPIAGFIELECISPGTQQPLTKRSAFRVLYFQQGTFLAVRDGEDALPRSNEVSVVSERNLLADVRELLNLSPIDGILTDEQGRYRFVPTVQPNNDSVFYLSVKQGRAGEAAYQVSVSAAGIASTAEERRRQCQQIMDELEIESDDLDN
;
A
#
# COMPACT_ATOMS: atom_id res chain seq x y z
N MET A 1 -45.06 21.03 71.54
CA MET A 1 -43.71 20.51 71.20
C MET A 1 -43.73 19.61 69.97
N ASP A 2 -44.84 18.93 69.64
CA ASP A 2 -44.94 18.06 68.45
C ASP A 2 -44.87 18.76 67.08
N GLU A 3 -45.42 19.97 66.91
CA GLU A 3 -45.35 20.68 65.62
C GLU A 3 -43.92 21.00 65.17
N MET A 4 -43.01 21.25 66.13
CA MET A 4 -41.62 21.59 65.83
C MET A 4 -40.83 20.34 65.41
N ALA A 5 -41.17 19.16 65.95
CA ALA A 5 -40.60 17.87 65.54
C ALA A 5 -41.07 17.48 64.13
N HIS A 6 -42.36 17.65 63.83
CA HIS A 6 -42.91 17.41 62.48
C HIS A 6 -42.33 18.36 61.43
N MET A 7 -42.10 19.63 61.79
CA MET A 7 -41.41 20.58 60.91
C MET A 7 -39.96 20.15 60.62
N LEU A 8 -39.23 19.69 61.63
CA LEU A 8 -37.85 19.20 61.47
C LEU A 8 -37.77 17.93 60.62
N GLU A 9 -38.70 16.99 60.76
CA GLU A 9 -38.77 15.80 59.90
C GLU A 9 -39.08 16.17 58.44
N ASN A 10 -40.03 17.08 58.21
CA ASN A 10 -40.33 17.56 56.86
C ASN A 10 -39.14 18.30 56.23
N TYR A 11 -38.40 19.07 57.04
CA TYR A 11 -37.21 19.77 56.58
C TYR A 11 -36.06 18.80 56.26
N ALA A 12 -35.85 17.78 57.10
CA ALA A 12 -34.86 16.73 56.87
C ALA A 12 -35.20 15.88 55.63
N GLY A 13 -36.48 15.54 55.43
CA GLY A 13 -36.96 14.82 54.24
C GLY A 13 -36.82 15.65 52.95
N GLY A 14 -37.12 16.95 53.00
CA GLY A 14 -36.91 17.86 51.87
C GLY A 14 -35.42 18.04 51.52
N LEU A 15 -34.54 18.09 52.52
CA LEU A 15 -33.09 18.10 52.30
C LEU A 15 -32.59 16.80 51.68
N GLN A 16 -33.08 15.65 52.14
CA GLN A 16 -32.71 14.34 51.59
C GLN A 16 -33.10 14.21 50.11
N GLN A 17 -34.32 14.63 49.74
CA GLN A 17 -34.77 14.68 48.35
C GLN A 17 -33.95 15.66 47.51
N SER A 18 -33.58 16.82 48.08
CA SER A 18 -32.72 17.78 47.40
C SER A 18 -31.31 17.21 47.16
N PHE A 19 -30.74 16.46 48.11
CA PHE A 19 -29.45 15.80 47.92
C PHE A 19 -29.54 14.72 46.84
N GLU A 20 -30.57 13.88 46.86
CA GLU A 20 -30.77 12.82 45.86
C GLU A 20 -30.88 13.40 44.44
N SER A 21 -31.68 14.46 44.25
CA SER A 21 -31.79 15.15 42.96
C SER A 21 -30.47 15.76 42.49
N VAL A 22 -29.68 16.32 43.42
CA VAL A 22 -28.35 16.88 43.10
C VAL A 22 -27.39 15.75 42.69
N PHE A 23 -27.37 14.63 43.42
CA PHE A 23 -26.53 13.48 43.07
C PHE A 23 -26.93 12.85 41.73
N GLU A 24 -28.22 12.75 41.43
CA GLU A 24 -28.69 12.27 40.14
C GLU A 24 -28.23 13.19 39.00
N ARG A 25 -28.34 14.51 39.18
CA ARG A 25 -27.86 15.49 38.19
C ARG A 25 -26.34 15.44 38.03
N VAL A 26 -25.58 15.25 39.10
CA VAL A 26 -24.13 15.04 39.04
C VAL A 26 -23.81 13.75 38.29
N GLY A 27 -24.52 12.65 38.55
CA GLY A 27 -24.36 11.39 37.84
C GLY A 27 -24.64 11.50 36.35
N GLN A 28 -25.72 12.21 35.97
CA GLN A 28 -26.04 12.51 34.58
C GLN A 28 -24.98 13.41 33.92
N SER A 29 -24.47 14.41 34.63
CA SER A 29 -23.39 15.28 34.13
C SER A 29 -22.08 14.51 33.90
N LEU A 30 -21.72 13.61 34.82
CA LEU A 30 -20.55 12.75 34.70
C LEU A 30 -20.69 11.75 33.54
N SER A 31 -21.86 11.16 33.36
CA SER A 31 -22.10 10.22 32.26
C SER A 31 -22.05 10.91 30.90
N GLN A 32 -22.64 12.10 30.78
CA GLN A 32 -22.53 12.95 29.59
C GLN A 32 -21.08 13.34 29.30
N SER A 33 -20.34 13.77 30.33
CA SER A 33 -18.92 14.11 30.18
C SER A 33 -18.08 12.92 29.71
N ALA A 34 -18.32 11.73 30.27
CA ALA A 34 -17.64 10.50 29.87
C ALA A 34 -18.00 10.08 28.43
N GLN A 35 -19.23 10.36 27.97
CA GLN A 35 -19.64 10.10 26.60
C GLN A 35 -18.99 11.08 25.61
N VAL A 36 -18.95 12.37 25.95
CA VAL A 36 -18.29 13.40 25.14
C VAL A 36 -16.80 13.09 25.01
N MET A 37 -16.15 12.71 26.11
CA MET A 37 -14.72 12.36 26.10
C MET A 37 -14.43 11.16 25.19
N ARG A 38 -15.29 10.13 25.21
CA ARG A 38 -15.16 8.98 24.29
C ARG A 38 -15.28 9.40 22.83
N MET A 39 -16.27 10.22 22.51
CA MET A 39 -16.47 10.73 21.15
C MET A 39 -15.28 11.58 20.68
N MET A 40 -14.75 12.45 21.54
CA MET A 40 -13.57 13.26 21.23
C MET A 40 -12.34 12.39 20.95
N ASN A 41 -12.15 11.32 21.74
CA ASN A 41 -11.07 10.37 21.51
C ASN A 41 -11.22 9.66 20.17
N GLU A 42 -12.41 9.12 19.84
CA GLU A 42 -12.66 8.45 18.56
C GLU A 42 -12.40 9.36 17.36
N VAL A 43 -12.85 10.62 17.44
CA VAL A 43 -12.63 11.63 16.38
C VAL A 43 -11.15 11.94 16.23
N MET A 44 -10.45 12.14 17.35
CA MET A 44 -9.01 12.41 17.35
C MET A 44 -8.22 11.23 16.76
N GLU A 45 -8.52 10.01 17.19
CA GLU A 45 -7.85 8.78 16.71
C GLU A 45 -8.09 8.56 15.22
N SER A 46 -9.33 8.74 14.76
CA SER A 46 -9.67 8.67 13.35
C SER A 46 -8.93 9.73 12.53
N ALA A 47 -8.92 10.99 12.99
CA ALA A 47 -8.19 12.07 12.33
C ALA A 47 -6.68 11.81 12.31
N MET A 48 -6.11 11.28 13.39
CA MET A 48 -4.71 10.90 13.47
C MET A 48 -4.38 9.81 12.45
N LEU A 49 -5.16 8.73 12.40
CA LEU A 49 -4.98 7.64 11.44
C LEU A 49 -5.16 8.10 10.01
N GLN A 50 -6.11 8.98 9.71
CA GLN A 50 -6.29 9.55 8.37
C GLN A 50 -5.09 10.40 7.93
N ASN A 51 -4.50 11.15 8.86
CA ASN A 51 -3.33 11.99 8.60
C ASN A 51 -1.99 11.25 8.65
N LEU A 52 -1.97 9.97 8.99
CA LEU A 52 -0.81 9.12 8.80
C LEU A 52 -0.79 8.57 7.38
N ARG A 53 0.24 8.89 6.61
CA ARG A 53 0.42 8.32 5.27
C ARG A 53 1.49 7.25 5.31
N ILE A 54 1.16 6.09 4.75
CA ILE A 54 2.10 5.01 4.47
C ILE A 54 2.08 4.85 2.96
N SER A 55 3.26 4.85 2.35
CA SER A 55 3.43 4.56 0.93
C SER A 55 4.65 3.67 0.77
N SER A 56 4.67 2.89 -0.31
CA SER A 56 5.77 2.01 -0.60
C SER A 56 6.12 2.04 -2.07
N THR A 57 7.42 1.96 -2.35
CA THR A 57 7.95 1.82 -3.70
C THR A 57 8.96 0.68 -3.71
N PHE A 58 9.13 0.01 -4.84
CA PHE A 58 10.12 -1.04 -4.98
C PHE A 58 11.32 -0.49 -5.74
N ASP A 59 12.49 -0.55 -5.11
CA ASP A 59 13.73 -0.07 -5.71
C ASP A 59 14.37 -1.18 -6.57
N THR A 60 15.09 -0.74 -7.60
CA THR A 60 15.99 -1.50 -8.46
C THR A 60 17.01 -2.35 -7.70
N THR A 61 17.34 -1.99 -6.44
CA THR A 61 18.20 -2.80 -5.57
C THR A 61 17.50 -4.04 -5.00
N GLY A 62 16.23 -4.27 -5.33
CA GLY A 62 15.43 -5.38 -4.82
C GLY A 62 14.89 -5.15 -3.39
N ALA A 63 14.74 -3.90 -2.98
CA ALA A 63 14.27 -3.54 -1.64
C ALA A 63 12.96 -2.76 -1.72
N LEU A 64 12.07 -3.02 -0.76
CA LEU A 64 10.85 -2.24 -0.58
C LEU A 64 11.19 -0.99 0.26
N LEU A 65 11.08 0.18 -0.36
CA LEU A 65 11.20 1.46 0.32
C LEU A 65 9.84 1.84 0.91
N ILE A 66 9.77 1.90 2.23
CA ILE A 66 8.58 2.23 2.99
C ILE A 66 8.71 3.67 3.48
N ASP A 67 7.82 4.53 3.00
CA ASP A 67 7.71 5.92 3.41
C ASP A 67 6.55 6.08 4.40
N VAL A 68 6.85 6.53 5.62
CA VAL A 68 5.87 6.85 6.64
C VAL A 68 5.92 8.34 6.92
N PHE A 69 4.78 9.02 6.79
CA PHE A 69 4.65 10.46 6.99
C PHE A 69 3.52 10.76 7.97
N ASN A 70 3.86 11.36 9.10
CA ASN A 70 2.89 11.89 10.05
C ASN A 70 2.48 13.31 9.63
N ARG A 71 1.33 13.45 8.96
CA ARG A 71 0.75 14.77 8.61
C ARG A 71 -0.13 15.34 9.72
N SER A 72 -0.30 14.62 10.83
CA SER A 72 -1.09 15.11 11.95
C SER A 72 -0.32 16.19 12.71
N GLN A 73 -1.03 16.92 13.57
CA GLN A 73 -0.43 17.87 14.51
C GLN A 73 -0.03 17.20 15.83
N ILE A 74 -0.12 15.88 15.91
CA ILE A 74 0.10 15.10 17.13
C ILE A 74 1.39 14.29 16.95
N MET A 75 2.31 14.41 17.92
CA MET A 75 3.48 13.54 18.00
C MET A 75 3.03 12.14 18.43
N LEU A 76 3.44 11.13 17.68
CA LEU A 76 3.26 9.74 18.08
C LEU A 76 4.43 9.31 18.96
N GLY A 77 4.12 8.53 19.99
CA GLY A 77 5.13 7.82 20.77
C GLY A 77 5.70 6.62 20.00
N PRO A 78 6.12 5.57 20.72
CA PRO A 78 6.69 4.37 20.11
C PRO A 78 5.76 3.80 19.02
N THR A 79 6.26 3.73 17.80
CA THR A 79 5.51 3.34 16.62
C THR A 79 6.23 2.17 15.94
N THR A 80 5.56 1.04 15.83
CA THR A 80 6.09 -0.16 15.20
C THR A 80 5.58 -0.28 13.78
N ILE A 81 6.48 -0.51 12.83
CA ILE A 81 6.18 -0.66 11.40
C ILE A 81 6.57 -2.07 11.00
N ARG A 82 5.62 -2.83 10.45
CA ARG A 82 5.78 -4.23 10.06
C ARG A 82 5.41 -4.41 8.59
N GLY A 83 6.22 -5.18 7.87
CA GLY A 83 5.91 -5.63 6.51
C GLY A 83 5.54 -7.11 6.52
N ARG A 84 4.41 -7.45 5.90
CA ARG A 84 3.92 -8.83 5.80
C ARG A 84 3.46 -9.15 4.38
N LEU A 85 3.76 -10.37 3.93
CA LEU A 85 3.30 -10.89 2.64
C LEU A 85 1.90 -11.49 2.79
N SER A 86 1.06 -11.41 1.77
CA SER A 86 -0.33 -11.91 1.81
C SER A 86 -0.43 -13.41 2.08
N HIS A 87 0.58 -14.19 1.69
CA HIS A 87 0.63 -15.64 1.84
C HIS A 87 1.48 -16.10 3.04
N SER A 88 1.99 -15.18 3.86
CA SER A 88 2.82 -15.49 5.01
C SER A 88 2.24 -14.94 6.29
N GLU A 89 2.24 -15.74 7.35
CA GLU A 89 1.92 -15.27 8.69
C GLU A 89 3.10 -14.55 9.35
N THR A 90 4.31 -14.74 8.83
CA THR A 90 5.53 -14.11 9.36
C THR A 90 5.76 -12.74 8.73
N ASN A 91 6.21 -11.79 9.56
CA ASN A 91 6.66 -10.49 9.09
C ASN A 91 8.04 -10.65 8.45
N PHE A 92 8.20 -10.19 7.21
CA PHE A 92 9.52 -10.15 6.57
C PHE A 92 10.35 -8.94 7.03
N PHE A 93 9.68 -7.94 7.61
CA PHE A 93 10.29 -6.71 8.10
C PHE A 93 9.57 -6.23 9.38
N SER A 94 10.34 -5.75 10.35
CA SER A 94 9.80 -5.10 11.55
C SER A 94 10.82 -4.11 12.09
N THR A 95 10.38 -2.88 12.34
CA THR A 95 11.18 -1.86 13.01
C THR A 95 10.30 -1.04 13.95
N THR A 96 10.90 -0.47 14.98
CA THR A 96 10.20 0.39 15.95
C THR A 96 10.91 1.73 16.00
N LEU A 97 10.13 2.79 15.82
CA LEU A 97 10.56 4.16 15.99
C LEU A 97 10.20 4.59 17.41
N ASP A 98 11.12 5.20 18.14
CA ASP A 98 10.86 5.69 19.50
C ASP A 98 9.78 6.78 19.53
N SER A 99 9.75 7.61 18.49
CA SER A 99 8.72 8.63 18.28
C SER A 99 8.61 9.01 16.81
N LEU A 100 7.45 9.53 16.43
CA LEU A 100 7.21 10.12 15.11
C LEU A 100 6.56 11.49 15.28
N ALA A 101 7.37 12.54 15.17
CA ALA A 101 6.94 13.92 15.37
C ALA A 101 5.90 14.37 14.33
N ALA A 102 5.13 15.39 14.69
CA ALA A 102 4.20 16.04 13.76
C ALA A 102 4.96 16.61 12.56
N GLY A 103 4.53 16.27 11.35
CA GLY A 103 5.20 16.68 10.11
C GLY A 103 6.45 15.85 9.77
N GLN A 104 6.83 14.84 10.56
CA GLN A 104 8.02 14.04 10.29
C GLN A 104 7.75 12.96 9.23
N ARG A 105 8.67 12.84 8.29
CA ARG A 105 8.75 11.75 7.31
C ARG A 105 9.95 10.86 7.65
N VAL A 106 9.72 9.55 7.63
CA VAL A 106 10.75 8.53 7.81
C VAL A 106 10.69 7.58 6.63
N GLN A 107 11.84 7.31 6.04
CA GLN A 107 11.99 6.31 4.99
C GLN A 107 12.74 5.11 5.55
N LEU A 108 12.20 3.92 5.30
CA LEU A 108 12.72 2.65 5.79
C LEU A 108 12.95 1.72 4.61
N GLN A 109 14.04 0.96 4.64
CA GLN A 109 14.35 -0.02 3.62
C GLN A 109 14.08 -1.42 4.16
N ALA A 110 13.18 -2.15 3.50
CA ALA A 110 12.82 -3.52 3.83
C ALA A 110 13.27 -4.47 2.71
N SER A 111 14.29 -5.27 2.98
CA SER A 111 14.76 -6.28 2.03
C SER A 111 13.77 -7.44 1.97
N ILE A 112 13.30 -7.79 0.77
CA ILE A 112 12.51 -8.99 0.54
C ILE A 112 13.43 -10.01 -0.15
N ARG A 113 13.74 -11.13 0.53
CA ARG A 113 14.62 -12.18 -0.01
C ARG A 113 13.79 -13.25 -0.75
N ASP A 114 14.41 -13.89 -1.73
CA ASP A 114 13.89 -15.04 -2.50
C ASP A 114 12.59 -14.77 -3.28
N LEU A 115 12.70 -14.01 -4.37
CA LEU A 115 11.56 -13.51 -5.13
C LEU A 115 11.45 -14.24 -6.48
N MET A 116 10.43 -15.09 -6.62
CA MET A 116 10.13 -15.84 -7.85
C MET A 116 8.69 -15.60 -8.37
N ALA A 117 7.98 -14.60 -7.85
CA ALA A 117 6.59 -14.33 -8.19
C ALA A 117 6.22 -12.86 -7.92
N PRO A 118 5.10 -12.36 -8.48
CA PRO A 118 4.48 -11.13 -8.01
C PRO A 118 4.28 -11.17 -6.49
N ILE A 119 4.69 -10.10 -5.82
CA ILE A 119 4.65 -10.03 -4.36
C ILE A 119 3.49 -9.13 -4.01
N ALA A 120 2.54 -9.64 -3.25
CA ALA A 120 1.50 -8.82 -2.64
C ALA A 120 1.61 -8.92 -1.13
N GLY A 121 1.34 -7.82 -0.45
CA GLY A 121 1.40 -7.75 0.99
C GLY A 121 0.80 -6.47 1.53
N PHE A 122 1.06 -6.22 2.80
CA PHE A 122 0.69 -4.98 3.44
C PHE A 122 1.75 -4.55 4.46
N ILE A 123 1.85 -3.25 4.62
CA ILE A 123 2.61 -2.59 5.66
C ILE A 123 1.62 -2.19 6.75
N GLU A 124 1.92 -2.59 7.97
CA GLU A 124 1.13 -2.30 9.16
C GLU A 124 1.92 -1.37 10.07
N LEU A 125 1.32 -0.25 10.44
CA LEU A 125 1.80 0.69 11.44
C LEU A 125 0.96 0.51 12.70
N GLU A 126 1.62 0.26 13.82
CA GLU A 126 1.01 0.11 15.15
C GLU A 126 1.57 1.18 16.08
N CYS A 127 0.70 1.94 16.74
CA CYS A 127 1.08 2.95 17.73
C CYS A 127 0.06 3.00 18.87
N ILE A 128 0.39 3.65 19.99
CA ILE A 128 -0.53 3.80 21.11
C ILE A 128 -1.31 5.12 20.98
N SER A 129 -2.63 5.05 21.13
CA SER A 129 -3.50 6.24 21.15
C SER A 129 -3.12 7.17 22.30
N PRO A 130 -2.94 8.47 22.05
CA PRO A 130 -2.71 9.43 23.12
C PRO A 130 -3.96 9.63 24.01
N GLY A 131 -5.17 9.37 23.49
CA GLY A 131 -6.43 9.62 24.20
C GLY A 131 -6.93 8.43 25.01
N THR A 132 -6.91 7.23 24.43
CA THR A 132 -7.42 6.00 25.07
C THR A 132 -6.34 5.09 25.61
N GLN A 133 -5.06 5.34 25.26
CA GLN A 133 -3.94 4.44 25.56
C GLN A 133 -4.09 3.03 24.96
N GLN A 134 -4.99 2.86 23.98
CA GLN A 134 -5.18 1.60 23.25
C GLN A 134 -4.32 1.54 21.99
N PRO A 135 -3.94 0.35 21.50
CA PRO A 135 -3.23 0.19 20.25
C PRO A 135 -4.10 0.63 19.05
N LEU A 136 -3.52 1.45 18.17
CA LEU A 136 -4.08 1.87 16.91
C LEU A 136 -3.26 1.30 15.77
N THR A 137 -3.94 0.72 14.78
CA THR A 137 -3.31 0.11 13.62
C THR A 137 -3.74 0.79 12.32
N LYS A 138 -2.78 1.13 11.47
CA LYS A 138 -3.02 1.53 10.08
C LYS A 138 -2.37 0.53 9.14
N ARG A 139 -3.09 0.14 8.08
CA ARG A 139 -2.57 -0.76 7.05
C ARG A 139 -2.55 -0.06 5.70
N SER A 140 -1.54 -0.39 4.91
CA SER A 140 -1.40 0.01 3.51
C SER A 140 -0.97 -1.20 2.72
N ALA A 141 -1.75 -1.57 1.70
CA ALA A 141 -1.40 -2.65 0.81
C ALA A 141 -0.25 -2.23 -0.11
N PHE A 142 0.57 -3.19 -0.52
CA PHE A 142 1.58 -2.99 -1.55
C PHE A 142 1.61 -4.20 -2.47
N ARG A 143 2.05 -3.95 -3.71
CA ARG A 143 2.30 -4.98 -4.70
C ARG A 143 3.61 -4.67 -5.40
N VAL A 144 4.39 -5.71 -5.70
CA VAL A 144 5.60 -5.64 -6.52
C VAL A 144 5.36 -6.51 -7.73
N LEU A 145 5.32 -5.88 -8.90
CA LEU A 145 5.08 -6.56 -10.17
C LEU A 145 6.27 -7.41 -10.56
N TYR A 146 6.03 -8.46 -11.37
CA TYR A 146 7.11 -9.31 -11.86
C TYR A 146 8.21 -8.50 -12.57
N PHE A 147 7.83 -7.53 -13.40
CA PHE A 147 8.76 -6.70 -14.16
C PHE A 147 9.50 -5.63 -13.35
N GLN A 148 9.06 -5.34 -12.12
CA GLN A 148 9.82 -4.50 -11.19
C GLN A 148 10.99 -5.27 -10.54
N GLN A 149 11.01 -6.60 -10.65
CA GLN A 149 12.00 -7.48 -10.01
C GLN A 149 13.19 -7.79 -10.91
N GLY A 150 13.51 -6.91 -11.86
CA GLY A 150 14.60 -7.11 -12.80
C GLY A 150 14.97 -5.85 -13.55
N THR A 151 15.74 -6.02 -14.62
CA THR A 151 16.17 -4.93 -15.48
C THR A 151 15.74 -5.19 -16.91
N PHE A 152 15.41 -4.11 -17.62
CA PHE A 152 15.10 -4.16 -19.03
C PHE A 152 16.31 -3.75 -19.85
N LEU A 153 16.60 -4.54 -20.88
CA LEU A 153 17.63 -4.23 -21.87
C LEU A 153 16.95 -3.95 -23.20
N ALA A 154 17.16 -2.74 -23.74
CA ALA A 154 16.68 -2.39 -25.08
C ALA A 154 17.34 -3.29 -26.12
N VAL A 155 16.53 -3.97 -26.92
CA VAL A 155 17.03 -4.81 -28.02
C VAL A 155 17.26 -3.92 -29.23
N ARG A 156 18.53 -3.69 -29.57
CA ARG A 156 18.93 -2.96 -30.79
C ARG A 156 19.02 -3.94 -31.97
N ASP A 157 18.82 -3.44 -33.19
CA ASP A 157 18.76 -4.22 -34.44
C ASP A 157 19.74 -5.42 -34.48
N GLY A 158 19.18 -6.64 -34.56
CA GLY A 158 19.90 -7.92 -34.45
C GLY A 158 18.95 -9.14 -34.36
N GLU A 159 19.47 -10.34 -34.08
CA GLU A 159 18.68 -11.61 -34.04
C GLU A 159 17.48 -11.60 -33.07
N ASP A 160 17.52 -10.76 -32.03
CA ASP A 160 16.44 -10.62 -31.04
C ASP A 160 15.45 -9.49 -31.37
N ALA A 161 15.69 -8.70 -32.44
CA ALA A 161 14.82 -7.60 -32.84
C ALA A 161 13.47 -8.11 -33.38
N LEU A 162 13.45 -9.32 -33.95
CA LEU A 162 12.25 -9.95 -34.50
C LEU A 162 11.73 -11.08 -33.60
N PRO A 163 10.39 -11.26 -33.49
CA PRO A 163 9.84 -12.36 -32.71
C PRO A 163 10.34 -13.70 -33.23
N ARG A 164 10.84 -14.57 -32.35
CA ARG A 164 11.34 -15.90 -32.74
C ARG A 164 10.15 -16.80 -33.09
N SER A 165 10.35 -17.79 -33.96
CA SER A 165 9.28 -18.72 -34.40
C SER A 165 8.58 -19.47 -33.25
N ASN A 166 9.24 -19.58 -32.10
CA ASN A 166 8.73 -20.28 -30.93
C ASN A 166 8.13 -19.33 -29.89
N GLU A 167 8.03 -18.03 -30.17
CA GLU A 167 7.61 -17.00 -29.23
C GLU A 167 6.08 -16.91 -29.14
N VAL A 168 5.56 -16.71 -27.94
CA VAL A 168 4.13 -16.47 -27.70
C VAL A 168 3.95 -15.07 -27.11
N SER A 169 3.05 -14.28 -27.69
CA SER A 169 2.76 -12.90 -27.27
C SER A 169 1.31 -12.72 -26.81
N VAL A 170 1.13 -11.89 -25.79
CA VAL A 170 -0.16 -11.34 -25.33
C VAL A 170 -0.10 -9.82 -25.51
N VAL A 171 -1.17 -9.22 -26.02
CA VAL A 171 -1.27 -7.78 -26.29
C VAL A 171 -2.36 -7.19 -25.40
N SER A 172 -2.10 -6.03 -24.81
CA SER A 172 -3.08 -5.20 -24.13
C SER A 172 -3.12 -3.80 -24.76
N GLU A 173 -4.31 -3.25 -24.81
CA GLU A 173 -4.61 -1.89 -25.26
C GLU A 173 -4.99 -0.96 -24.10
N ARG A 174 -5.00 -1.49 -22.85
CA ARG A 174 -5.45 -0.77 -21.66
C ARG A 174 -4.32 -0.06 -20.91
N ASN A 175 -3.08 -0.51 -21.10
CA ASN A 175 -1.93 0.04 -20.39
C ASN A 175 -1.56 1.43 -20.90
N LEU A 176 -1.42 2.39 -19.98
CA LEU A 176 -0.92 3.72 -20.30
C LEU A 176 0.59 3.68 -20.56
N LEU A 177 1.04 4.42 -21.59
CA LEU A 177 2.45 4.49 -21.95
C LEU A 177 3.33 5.07 -20.81
N ALA A 178 2.75 5.95 -19.98
CA ALA A 178 3.44 6.57 -18.85
C ALA A 178 3.86 5.52 -17.81
N ASP A 179 2.94 4.64 -17.41
CA ASP A 179 3.16 3.60 -16.39
C ASP A 179 4.19 2.58 -16.87
N VAL A 180 4.10 2.21 -18.16
CA VAL A 180 5.10 1.32 -18.80
C VAL A 180 6.49 1.97 -18.84
N ARG A 181 6.59 3.29 -19.03
CA ARG A 181 7.88 3.99 -19.00
C ARG A 181 8.48 4.05 -17.61
N GLU A 182 7.65 4.24 -16.57
CA GLU A 182 8.08 4.20 -15.18
C GLU A 182 8.61 2.79 -14.81
N LEU A 183 7.87 1.74 -15.19
CA LEU A 183 8.26 0.35 -15.02
C LEU A 183 9.58 0.00 -15.72
N LEU A 184 9.77 0.48 -16.94
CA LEU A 184 10.97 0.24 -17.73
C LEU A 184 12.20 0.97 -17.16
N ASN A 185 12.01 2.00 -16.31
CA ASN A 185 13.04 2.86 -15.73
C ASN A 185 14.10 3.29 -16.77
N LEU A 186 13.64 3.62 -17.97
CA LEU A 186 14.53 3.99 -19.09
C LEU A 186 15.09 5.38 -18.84
N SER A 187 16.39 5.54 -19.14
CA SER A 187 16.98 6.87 -19.20
C SER A 187 16.22 7.71 -20.24
N PRO A 188 16.09 9.04 -20.06
CA PRO A 188 15.44 9.89 -21.06
C PRO A 188 16.04 9.72 -22.47
N ILE A 189 17.33 9.38 -22.56
CA ILE A 189 18.04 9.14 -23.83
C ILE A 189 17.60 7.82 -24.48
N ASP A 190 17.43 6.75 -23.71
CA ASP A 190 16.91 5.46 -24.22
C ASP A 190 15.41 5.55 -24.55
N GLY A 191 14.67 6.39 -23.81
CA GLY A 191 13.29 6.77 -24.12
C GLY A 191 13.15 7.53 -25.44
N ILE A 192 14.06 8.46 -25.74
CA ILE A 192 14.10 9.23 -27.00
C ILE A 192 14.43 8.34 -28.21
N LEU A 193 15.27 7.30 -28.03
CA LEU A 193 15.58 6.35 -29.12
C LEU A 193 14.38 5.45 -29.51
N THR A 194 13.29 5.49 -28.73
CA THR A 194 12.15 4.54 -28.81
C THR A 194 10.80 5.25 -28.78
N ASP A 195 10.72 6.48 -29.30
CA ASP A 195 9.58 7.40 -29.10
C ASP A 195 8.20 6.84 -29.49
N GLU A 196 8.12 5.83 -30.37
CA GLU A 196 6.84 5.19 -30.75
C GLU A 196 6.86 3.64 -30.76
N GLN A 197 8.04 3.01 -30.82
CA GLN A 197 8.18 1.56 -30.92
C GLN A 197 9.48 1.08 -30.24
N GLY A 198 9.41 -0.02 -29.48
CA GLY A 198 10.60 -0.59 -28.84
C GLY A 198 10.35 -1.99 -28.30
N ARG A 199 11.39 -2.84 -28.31
CA ARG A 199 11.37 -4.18 -27.73
C ARG A 199 12.46 -4.28 -26.67
N TYR A 200 12.07 -4.74 -25.49
CA TYR A 200 12.92 -4.81 -24.31
C TYR A 200 12.98 -6.26 -23.83
N ARG A 201 14.19 -6.77 -23.61
CA ARG A 201 14.40 -8.05 -22.97
C ARG A 201 14.38 -7.86 -21.46
N PHE A 202 13.56 -8.62 -20.76
CA PHE A 202 13.54 -8.65 -19.31
C PHE A 202 14.61 -9.60 -18.78
N VAL A 203 15.44 -9.10 -17.88
CA VAL A 203 16.45 -9.86 -17.15
C VAL A 203 16.05 -9.86 -15.67
N PRO A 204 15.44 -10.95 -15.16
CA PRO A 204 15.01 -11.02 -13.77
C PRO A 204 16.23 -11.08 -12.84
N THR A 205 16.10 -10.50 -11.65
CA THR A 205 17.16 -10.53 -10.63
C THR A 205 17.45 -11.95 -10.16
N VAL A 206 16.41 -12.79 -10.08
CA VAL A 206 16.50 -14.22 -9.82
C VAL A 206 16.11 -14.94 -11.10
N GLN A 207 17.05 -15.67 -11.70
CA GLN A 207 16.79 -16.36 -12.95
C GLN A 207 15.85 -17.55 -12.70
N PRO A 208 14.68 -17.61 -13.36
CA PRO A 208 13.81 -18.77 -13.21
C PRO A 208 14.55 -20.02 -13.73
N ASN A 209 14.34 -21.16 -13.08
CA ASN A 209 14.88 -22.46 -13.52
C ASN A 209 14.39 -22.91 -14.91
N ASN A 210 13.44 -22.18 -15.48
CA ASN A 210 12.95 -22.39 -16.83
C ASN A 210 13.72 -21.43 -17.74
N ASP A 211 14.33 -21.94 -18.82
CA ASP A 211 15.03 -21.15 -19.86
C ASP A 211 14.12 -20.17 -20.64
N SER A 212 13.03 -19.71 -20.02
CA SER A 212 12.09 -18.73 -20.53
C SER A 212 12.69 -17.33 -20.44
N VAL A 213 12.73 -16.65 -21.56
CA VAL A 213 13.09 -15.25 -21.70
C VAL A 213 11.84 -14.45 -22.02
N PHE A 214 11.58 -13.42 -21.22
CA PHE A 214 10.45 -12.52 -21.41
C PHE A 214 10.88 -11.25 -22.12
N TYR A 215 9.98 -10.71 -22.93
CA TYR A 215 10.13 -9.43 -23.60
C TYR A 215 8.89 -8.57 -23.37
N LEU A 216 9.11 -7.27 -23.28
CA LEU A 216 8.07 -6.25 -23.31
C LEU A 216 8.26 -5.45 -24.60
N SER A 217 7.20 -5.26 -25.38
CA SER A 217 7.26 -4.42 -26.56
C SER A 217 6.10 -3.45 -26.64
N VAL A 218 6.43 -2.22 -27.01
CA VAL A 218 5.49 -1.11 -27.18
C VAL A 218 5.42 -0.79 -28.67
N LYS A 219 4.21 -0.63 -29.19
CA LYS A 219 3.95 -0.22 -30.57
C LYS A 219 2.90 0.88 -30.58
N GLN A 220 3.00 1.82 -31.50
CA GLN A 220 1.92 2.78 -31.74
C GLN A 220 0.68 2.06 -32.30
N GLY A 221 -0.49 2.34 -31.73
CA GLY A 221 -1.76 1.79 -32.23
C GLY A 221 -2.15 2.43 -33.55
N ARG A 222 -3.02 1.76 -34.31
CA ARG A 222 -3.49 2.29 -35.61
C ARG A 222 -4.51 3.41 -35.39
N ALA A 223 -4.70 4.25 -36.40
CA ALA A 223 -5.72 5.29 -36.37
C ALA A 223 -7.12 4.69 -36.08
N GLY A 224 -7.67 4.98 -34.89
CA GLY A 224 -8.95 4.44 -34.41
C GLY A 224 -8.84 3.42 -33.26
N GLU A 225 -7.63 3.02 -32.86
CA GLU A 225 -7.33 2.15 -31.70
C GLU A 225 -6.69 2.97 -30.56
N ALA A 226 -6.42 2.34 -29.40
CA ALA A 226 -5.66 2.96 -28.32
C ALA A 226 -4.31 3.51 -28.86
N ALA A 227 -3.85 4.67 -28.38
CA ALA A 227 -2.70 5.36 -28.95
C ALA A 227 -1.41 4.50 -28.96
N TYR A 228 -1.28 3.55 -28.03
CA TYR A 228 -0.16 2.62 -27.92
C TYR A 228 -0.67 1.22 -27.52
N GLN A 229 -0.08 0.19 -28.11
CA GLN A 229 -0.26 -1.23 -27.78
C GLN A 229 0.96 -1.75 -27.05
N VAL A 230 0.73 -2.38 -25.90
CA VAL A 230 1.77 -3.00 -25.07
C VAL A 230 1.63 -4.49 -25.19
N SER A 231 2.73 -5.20 -25.47
CA SER A 231 2.71 -6.65 -25.60
C SER A 231 3.83 -7.32 -24.85
N VAL A 232 3.48 -8.40 -24.15
CA VAL A 232 4.41 -9.25 -23.41
C VAL A 232 4.59 -10.53 -24.19
N SER A 233 5.84 -10.92 -24.42
CA SER A 233 6.14 -12.15 -25.13
C SER A 233 7.17 -13.01 -24.41
N ALA A 234 7.08 -14.33 -24.60
CA ALA A 234 7.97 -15.29 -23.97
C ALA A 234 8.54 -16.27 -25.00
N ALA A 235 9.87 -16.41 -25.00
CA ALA A 235 10.62 -17.40 -25.78
C ALA A 235 11.30 -18.39 -24.84
N GLY A 236 11.39 -19.67 -25.21
CA GLY A 236 12.04 -20.68 -24.38
C GLY A 236 11.82 -22.09 -24.92
N ILE A 237 12.68 -23.03 -24.52
CA ILE A 237 12.67 -24.42 -25.01
C ILE A 237 12.12 -25.39 -23.93
N ALA A 238 12.29 -25.05 -22.65
CA ALA A 238 11.97 -25.93 -21.53
C ALA A 238 10.46 -26.02 -21.20
N SER A 239 9.66 -25.00 -21.56
CA SER A 239 8.24 -24.89 -21.21
C SER A 239 7.33 -24.98 -22.43
N THR A 240 6.13 -25.53 -22.26
CA THR A 240 5.13 -25.62 -23.35
C THR A 240 4.68 -24.22 -23.81
N ALA A 241 4.20 -24.11 -25.05
CA ALA A 241 3.70 -22.84 -25.59
C ALA A 241 2.50 -22.30 -24.79
N GLU A 242 1.66 -23.19 -24.27
CA GLU A 242 0.48 -22.82 -23.46
C GLU A 242 0.87 -22.29 -22.07
N GLU A 243 1.85 -22.90 -21.40
CA GLU A 243 2.38 -22.40 -20.13
C GLU A 243 2.98 -21.01 -20.28
N ARG A 244 3.76 -20.80 -21.35
CA ARG A 244 4.33 -19.48 -21.67
C ARG A 244 3.25 -18.45 -21.96
N ARG A 245 2.20 -18.82 -22.70
CA ARG A 245 1.04 -17.94 -22.93
C ARG A 245 0.37 -17.54 -21.64
N ARG A 246 0.16 -18.50 -20.73
CA ARG A 246 -0.47 -18.25 -19.43
C ARG A 246 0.36 -17.30 -18.58
N GLN A 247 1.69 -17.47 -18.57
CA GLN A 247 2.61 -16.56 -17.88
C GLN A 247 2.58 -15.14 -18.48
N CYS A 248 2.61 -15.01 -19.81
CA CYS A 248 2.46 -13.70 -20.45
C CYS A 248 1.13 -13.03 -20.10
N GLN A 249 0.03 -13.80 -20.06
CA GLN A 249 -1.28 -13.26 -19.68
C GLN A 249 -1.29 -12.79 -18.22
N GLN A 250 -0.74 -13.57 -17.30
CA GLN A 250 -0.64 -13.18 -15.88
C GLN A 250 0.15 -11.89 -15.69
N ILE A 251 1.30 -11.76 -16.37
CA ILE A 251 2.11 -10.54 -16.33
C ILE A 251 1.35 -9.35 -16.94
N MET A 252 0.57 -9.58 -18.00
CA MET A 252 -0.24 -8.52 -18.61
C MET A 252 -1.38 -8.08 -17.69
N ASP A 253 -2.12 -9.03 -17.12
CA ASP A 253 -3.20 -8.76 -16.17
C ASP A 253 -2.68 -7.99 -14.93
N GLU A 254 -1.44 -8.26 -14.51
CA GLU A 254 -0.75 -7.53 -13.44
C GLU A 254 -0.51 -6.05 -13.78
N LEU A 255 -0.09 -5.76 -15.01
CA LEU A 255 0.15 -4.39 -15.48
C LEU A 255 -1.17 -3.60 -15.57
N GLU A 256 -2.25 -4.24 -15.97
CA GLU A 256 -3.57 -3.57 -16.07
C GLU A 256 -4.18 -3.22 -14.69
N ILE A 257 -3.86 -3.97 -13.63
CA ILE A 257 -4.41 -3.71 -12.29
C ILE A 257 -3.77 -2.46 -11.66
N GLU A 258 -2.49 -2.18 -11.91
CA GLU A 258 -1.81 -1.00 -11.35
C GLU A 258 -2.37 0.31 -11.91
N SER A 259 -2.81 0.33 -13.17
CA SER A 259 -3.41 1.52 -13.78
C SER A 259 -4.77 1.90 -13.17
N ASP A 260 -5.53 0.96 -12.63
CA ASP A 260 -6.86 1.22 -12.04
C ASP A 260 -6.78 1.80 -10.61
N ASP A 261 -5.70 1.53 -9.87
CA ASP A 261 -5.52 1.98 -8.47
C ASP A 261 -4.99 3.42 -8.36
N LEU A 262 -4.52 4.03 -9.46
CA LEU A 262 -3.99 5.40 -9.49
C LEU A 262 -5.08 6.49 -9.55
N ASP A 263 -6.35 6.11 -9.75
CA ASP A 263 -7.50 7.01 -9.88
C ASP A 263 -8.29 7.25 -8.57
N ASN A 264 -7.78 6.80 -7.41
CA ASN A 264 -8.42 7.02 -6.08
C ASN A 264 -7.55 7.78 -5.06
#